data_AF-A0A3B0W9B3-F1
#
_entry.id   AF-A0A3B0W9B3-F1
#
_cell.length_a   1.000
_cell.length_b   1.000
_cell.length_c   1.000
_cell.angle_alpha   90.00
_cell.angle_beta   90.00
_cell.angle_gamma   90.00
#
_symmetry.space_group_name_H-M   'P 1'
#
loop_
_entity.id
_entity.type
_entity.pdbx_description
1 polymer ?
#
loop_
_entity_poly.entity_id
_entity_poly.type
_entity_poly.pdbx_seq_one_letter_code
_entity_poly.pdbx_strand_id
1 'polypeptide(L)'
;MSDETSTSTLTGNTFENWRRKSLFLAKRGNLESELLLAKYLETLEEISVEKSKIFRAFLSENDQNLFRWLMTFDPKMPREAVRPPDKYTQLIQEIRENYLK
;
A
#
# COMPACT_ATOMS: atom_id res chain seq x y z
N MET A 1 -6.17 -31.38 -4.40
CA MET A 1 -5.94 -30.57 -5.61
C MET A 1 -5.49 -29.21 -5.12
N SER A 2 -4.20 -28.96 -5.21
CA SER A 2 -3.59 -27.70 -4.80
C SER A 2 -3.44 -26.86 -6.06
N ASP A 3 -4.26 -25.82 -6.21
CA ASP A 3 -4.08 -24.84 -7.27
C ASP A 3 -2.74 -24.12 -7.02
N GLU A 4 -1.75 -24.38 -7.89
CA GLU A 4 -0.56 -23.55 -7.99
C GLU A 4 -1.00 -22.16 -8.47
N THR A 5 -1.25 -21.26 -7.52
CA THR A 5 -1.36 -19.82 -7.83
C THR A 5 -0.02 -19.36 -8.37
N SER A 6 0.11 -19.39 -9.70
CA SER A 6 1.19 -18.70 -10.42
C SER A 6 1.03 -17.21 -10.14
N THR A 7 1.64 -16.72 -9.06
CA THR A 7 1.69 -15.31 -8.72
C THR A 7 2.49 -14.59 -9.78
N SER A 8 1.79 -14.01 -10.74
CA SER A 8 2.37 -13.18 -11.78
C SER A 8 2.96 -11.93 -11.12
N THR A 9 4.20 -11.59 -11.46
CA THR A 9 4.92 -10.44 -10.90
C THR A 9 5.11 -9.38 -11.98
N LEU A 10 4.91 -8.11 -11.61
CA LEU A 10 5.29 -6.98 -12.44
C LEU A 10 6.79 -6.72 -12.28
N THR A 11 7.52 -6.73 -13.40
CA THR A 11 8.96 -6.46 -13.45
C THR A 11 9.30 -5.52 -14.63
N GLY A 12 10.55 -5.04 -14.66
CA GLY A 12 11.09 -4.23 -15.75
C GLY A 12 10.27 -2.97 -16.06
N ASN A 13 10.05 -2.71 -17.35
CA ASN A 13 9.32 -1.50 -17.80
C ASN A 13 7.87 -1.45 -17.31
N THR A 14 7.20 -2.61 -17.18
CA THR A 14 5.82 -2.67 -16.71
C THR A 14 5.74 -2.26 -15.24
N PHE A 15 6.68 -2.75 -14.41
CA PHE A 15 6.81 -2.30 -13.02
C PHE A 15 7.12 -0.81 -12.93
N GLU A 16 8.08 -0.30 -13.70
CA GLU A 16 8.48 1.10 -13.63
C GLU A 16 7.34 2.04 -14.04
N ASN A 17 6.60 1.71 -15.09
CA ASN A 17 5.41 2.47 -15.51
C ASN A 17 4.32 2.46 -14.44
N TRP A 18 4.09 1.29 -13.82
CA TRP A 18 3.18 1.18 -12.69
C TRP A 18 3.66 2.04 -11.51
N ARG A 19 4.94 1.97 -11.14
CA ARG A 19 5.53 2.71 -10.02
C ARG A 19 5.39 4.21 -10.21
N ARG A 20 5.75 4.76 -11.38
CA ARG A 20 5.60 6.20 -11.68
C ARG A 20 4.16 6.68 -11.55
N LYS A 21 3.21 5.93 -12.12
CA LYS A 21 1.79 6.27 -11.98
C LYS A 21 1.32 6.10 -10.54
N SER A 22 1.89 5.19 -9.75
CA SER A 22 1.56 5.03 -8.33
C SER A 22 2.09 6.19 -7.51
N LEU A 23 3.32 6.65 -7.76
CA LEU A 23 3.90 7.85 -7.14
C LEU A 23 3.06 9.09 -7.42
N PHE A 24 2.55 9.25 -8.65
CA PHE A 24 1.64 10.35 -8.96
C PHE A 24 0.33 10.30 -8.14
N LEU A 25 -0.28 9.12 -7.99
CA LEU A 25 -1.49 8.93 -7.19
C LEU A 25 -1.23 8.90 -5.66
N ALA A 26 0.03 8.79 -5.25
CA ALA A 26 0.45 8.85 -3.85
C ALA A 26 0.55 10.29 -3.33
N LYS A 27 0.45 11.30 -4.20
CA LYS A 27 0.35 12.71 -3.80
C LYS A 27 -0.96 12.97 -3.04
N ARG A 28 -0.89 13.65 -1.89
CA ARG A 28 -2.01 13.84 -0.95
C ARG A 28 -2.06 15.24 -0.37
N GLY A 29 -3.22 15.62 0.18
CA GLY A 29 -3.33 16.83 1.00
C GLY A 29 -2.67 16.70 2.38
N ASN A 30 -2.38 15.46 2.80
CA ASN A 30 -1.68 15.16 4.06
C ASN A 30 -0.25 14.68 3.78
N LEU A 31 0.74 15.41 4.31
CA LEU A 31 2.15 15.17 4.04
C LEU A 31 2.66 13.86 4.63
N GLU A 32 2.20 13.46 5.82
CA GLU A 32 2.66 12.23 6.47
C GLU A 32 2.29 10.99 5.64
N SER A 33 1.06 10.94 5.13
CA SER A 33 0.59 9.85 4.29
C SER A 33 1.31 9.81 2.94
N GLU A 34 1.57 10.97 2.34
CA GLU A 34 2.33 11.07 1.09
C GLU A 34 3.75 10.52 1.26
N LEU A 35 4.46 10.94 2.33
CA LEU A 35 5.82 10.48 2.60
C LEU A 35 5.89 8.97 2.83
N LEU A 36 4.95 8.40 3.59
CA LEU A 36 4.87 6.95 3.81
C LEU A 36 4.69 6.18 2.49
N LEU A 37 3.74 6.62 1.66
CA LEU A 37 3.42 5.97 0.40
C LEU A 37 4.57 6.09 -0.61
N ALA A 38 5.17 7.28 -0.72
CA ALA A 38 6.31 7.52 -1.59
C ALA A 38 7.51 6.67 -1.19
N LYS A 39 7.85 6.66 0.11
CA LYS A 39 8.96 5.86 0.64
C LYS A 39 8.76 4.37 0.36
N TYR A 40 7.56 3.84 0.61
CA TYR A 40 7.25 2.45 0.30
C TYR A 40 7.45 2.14 -1.19
N LEU A 41 6.94 3.00 -2.10
CA LEU A 41 7.10 2.82 -3.55
C LEU A 41 8.56 2.87 -4.00
N GLU A 42 9.40 3.70 -3.37
CA GLU A 42 10.83 3.77 -3.64
C GLU A 42 11.59 2.50 -3.23
N THR A 43 11.15 1.82 -2.17
CA THR A 43 11.78 0.57 -1.69
C THR A 43 11.41 -0.66 -2.52
N LEU A 44 10.39 -0.57 -3.39
CA LEU A 44 9.98 -1.70 -4.22
C LEU A 44 10.90 -1.86 -5.44
N GLU A 45 11.35 -3.09 -5.66
CA GLU A 45 12.03 -3.53 -6.89
C GLU A 45 11.07 -4.26 -7.84
N GLU A 46 10.05 -4.90 -7.28
CA GLU A 46 8.98 -5.60 -7.99
C GLU A 46 7.71 -5.69 -7.13
N ILE A 47 6.61 -6.12 -7.72
CA ILE A 47 5.34 -6.32 -7.00
C ILE A 47 4.48 -7.37 -7.71
N SER A 48 3.77 -8.23 -6.97
CA SER A 48 2.79 -9.15 -7.57
C SER A 48 1.64 -8.39 -8.23
N VAL A 49 1.04 -8.98 -9.26
CA VAL A 49 -0.09 -8.39 -9.99
C VAL A 49 -1.27 -8.15 -9.06
N GLU A 50 -1.57 -9.11 -8.18
CA GLU A 50 -2.65 -9.00 -7.19
C GLU A 50 -2.41 -7.84 -6.23
N LYS A 51 -1.21 -7.75 -5.66
CA LYS A 51 -0.84 -6.69 -4.72
C LYS A 51 -0.82 -5.33 -5.41
N SER A 52 -0.41 -5.26 -6.67
CA SER A 52 -0.44 -4.03 -7.48
C SER A 52 -1.86 -3.49 -7.67
N LYS A 53 -2.86 -4.38 -7.81
CA LYS A 53 -4.28 -4.03 -7.92
C LYS A 53 -4.82 -3.55 -6.57
N ILE A 54 -4.49 -4.24 -5.49
CA ILE A 54 -4.85 -3.85 -4.12
C ILE A 54 -4.28 -2.46 -3.80
N PHE A 55 -3.01 -2.22 -4.12
CA PHE A 55 -2.35 -0.93 -3.91
C PHE A 55 -3.04 0.19 -4.70
N ARG A 56 -3.45 -0.07 -5.95
CA ARG A 56 -4.21 0.91 -6.75
C ARG A 56 -5.56 1.24 -6.16
N ALA A 57 -6.27 0.23 -5.66
CA ALA A 57 -7.53 0.42 -4.96
C ALA A 57 -7.30 1.24 -3.68
N PHE A 58 -6.24 0.95 -2.93
CA PHE A 58 -5.84 1.71 -1.74
C PHE A 58 -5.58 3.18 -2.07
N LEU A 59 -4.82 3.50 -3.12
CA LEU A 59 -4.61 4.88 -3.58
C LEU A 59 -5.88 5.57 -4.10
N SER A 60 -6.99 4.86 -4.29
CA SER A 60 -8.25 5.48 -4.71
C SER A 60 -9.13 5.88 -3.52
N GLU A 61 -8.70 5.54 -2.29
CA GLU A 61 -9.35 5.94 -1.05
C GLU A 61 -9.10 7.43 -0.76
N ASN A 62 -10.01 8.02 0.02
CA ASN A 62 -9.89 9.42 0.41
C ASN A 62 -8.76 9.62 1.43
N ASP A 63 -8.27 10.86 1.51
CA ASP A 63 -7.11 11.22 2.33
C ASP A 63 -7.35 10.99 3.84
N GLN A 64 -8.57 11.16 4.33
CA GLN A 64 -8.89 10.94 5.75
C GLN A 64 -8.80 9.46 6.14
N ASN A 65 -9.31 8.58 5.28
CA ASN A 65 -9.23 7.14 5.45
C ASN A 65 -7.77 6.68 5.42
N LEU A 66 -7.03 7.10 4.40
CA LEU A 66 -5.62 6.75 4.25
C LEU A 66 -4.79 7.21 5.45
N PHE A 67 -4.95 8.47 5.88
CA PHE A 67 -4.25 9.00 7.04
C PHE A 67 -4.55 8.19 8.30
N ARG A 68 -5.84 7.95 8.60
CA ARG A 68 -6.22 7.15 9.77
C ARG A 68 -5.59 5.77 9.72
N TRP A 69 -5.78 5.03 8.63
CA TRP A 69 -5.28 3.67 8.54
C TRP A 69 -3.76 3.57 8.56
N LEU A 70 -3.04 4.50 7.93
CA LEU A 70 -1.57 4.48 7.91
C LEU A 70 -0.96 4.90 9.25
N MET A 71 -1.58 5.86 9.95
CA MET A 71 -1.00 6.42 11.17
C MET A 71 -1.40 5.64 12.42
N THR A 72 -2.69 5.27 12.51
CA THR A 72 -3.29 4.88 13.79
C THR A 72 -3.54 3.37 13.91
N PHE A 73 -3.62 2.65 12.79
CA PHE A 73 -3.92 1.21 12.82
C PHE A 73 -2.88 0.40 13.62
N ASP A 74 -3.25 -0.06 14.82
CA ASP A 74 -2.47 -1.06 15.56
C ASP A 74 -3.19 -2.42 15.54
N PRO A 75 -2.64 -3.45 14.86
CA PRO A 75 -3.24 -4.78 14.86
C PRO A 75 -3.31 -5.42 16.25
N LYS A 76 -2.47 -4.98 17.21
CA LYS A 76 -2.43 -5.49 18.60
C LYS A 76 -3.36 -4.72 19.53
N MET A 77 -3.81 -3.52 19.16
CA MET A 77 -4.74 -2.70 19.94
C MET A 77 -5.92 -2.24 19.09
N PRO A 78 -6.95 -3.08 18.90
CA PRO A 78 -8.10 -2.76 18.04
C PRO A 78 -9.07 -1.73 18.64
N ARG A 79 -8.63 -0.84 19.55
CA ARG A 79 -9.48 0.12 20.27
C ARG A 79 -9.95 1.30 19.40
N GLU A 80 -9.61 1.32 18.11
CA GLU A 80 -9.90 2.45 17.23
C GLU A 80 -11.23 2.34 16.50
N ALA A 81 -11.88 3.48 16.31
CA ALA A 81 -13.22 3.60 15.74
C ALA A 81 -13.30 3.29 14.23
N VAL A 82 -12.17 3.22 13.51
CA VAL A 82 -12.14 3.01 12.06
C VAL A 82 -11.10 1.96 11.69
N ARG A 83 -11.53 0.72 11.48
CA ARG A 83 -10.67 -0.33 10.93
C ARG A 83 -10.53 -0.19 9.42
N PRO A 84 -9.35 -0.48 8.85
CA PRO A 84 -9.23 -0.65 7.41
C PRO A 84 -9.99 -1.91 6.96
N PRO A 85 -10.52 -1.95 5.73
CA PRO A 85 -10.95 -3.19 5.10
C PRO A 85 -9.85 -4.26 5.12
N ASP A 86 -10.22 -5.52 5.37
CA ASP A 86 -9.27 -6.64 5.53
C ASP A 86 -8.28 -6.78 4.37
N LYS A 87 -8.74 -6.49 3.14
CA LYS A 87 -7.90 -6.50 1.92
C LYS A 87 -6.70 -5.55 1.97
N TYR A 88 -6.72 -4.52 2.83
CA TYR A 88 -5.63 -3.55 2.96
C TYR A 88 -4.75 -3.81 4.18
N THR A 89 -5.14 -4.70 5.11
CA THR A 89 -4.47 -4.88 6.40
C THR A 89 -2.99 -5.24 6.24
N GLN A 90 -2.69 -6.25 5.42
CA GLN A 90 -1.32 -6.67 5.17
C GLN A 90 -0.51 -5.55 4.51
N LEU A 91 -1.09 -4.86 3.54
CA LEU A 91 -0.43 -3.76 2.85
C LEU A 91 -0.09 -2.60 3.80
N ILE A 92 -1.02 -2.21 4.68
CA ILE A 92 -0.80 -1.16 5.67
C ILE A 92 0.33 -1.53 6.62
N GLN A 93 0.40 -2.78 7.08
CA GLN A 93 1.49 -3.25 7.94
C GLN A 93 2.84 -3.12 7.24
N GLU A 94 2.95 -3.60 6.01
CA GLU A 94 4.19 -3.53 5.23
C GLU A 94 4.65 -2.08 4.98
N ILE A 95 3.73 -1.17 4.63
CA ILE A 95 4.05 0.25 4.42
C ILE A 95 4.65 0.86 5.69
N ARG A 96 4.04 0.58 6.85
CA ARG A 96 4.47 1.14 8.14
C ARG A 96 5.81 0.55 8.59
N GLU A 97 6.01 -0.75 8.41
CA GLU A 97 7.28 -1.41 8.74
C GLU A 97 8.46 -0.91 7.90
N ASN A 98 8.22 -0.50 6.65
CA ASN A 98 9.28 0.02 5.78
C ASN A 98 9.70 1.46 6.11
N TYR A 99 8.90 2.20 6.88
CA TYR A 99 9.20 3.59 7.24
C TYR A 99 9.85 3.75 8.63
N LEU A 100 9.57 2.82 9.54
CA LEU A 100 10.12 2.82 10.92
C LEU A 100 11.45 2.05 11.05
N LYS A 101 12.03 1.58 9.95
CA LYS A 101 13.36 0.99 9.88
C LYS A 101 14.38 2.03 9.43
#